data_AF-A0A840CFU7-F1
#
_entry.id   AF-A0A840CFU7-F1
#
_cell.length_a   1.000
_cell.length_b   1.000
_cell.length_c   1.000
_cell.angle_alpha   90.00
_cell.angle_beta   90.00
_cell.angle_gamma   90.00
#
_symmetry.space_group_name_H-M   'P 1'
#
loop_
_entity.id
_entity.type
_entity.pdbx_description
1 polymer ?
#
loop_
_entity_poly.entity_id
_entity_poly.type
_entity_poly.pdbx_seq_one_letter_code
_entity_poly.pdbx_strand_id
1 'polypeptide(L)' 'MKHSMSNGKQRKPRPKYSFCRHRSRWAVYDDDTGSKVCDYFEREEARKKVYELNGWNYKSNK' A
#
# COMPACT_ATOMS: atom_id res chain seq x y z
N MET A 1 -13.77 36.41 17.10
CA MET A 1 -14.44 35.42 16.21
C MET A 1 -13.45 34.29 15.93
N LYS A 2 -13.95 33.06 15.85
CA LYS A 2 -13.18 31.82 16.05
C LYS A 2 -12.25 31.57 14.86
N HIS A 3 -10.95 31.46 15.10
CA HIS A 3 -9.99 31.02 14.08
C HIS A 3 -10.20 29.51 13.89
N SER A 4 -10.63 29.13 12.70
CA SER A 4 -10.79 27.74 12.25
C SER A 4 -9.45 27.01 12.37
N MET A 5 -9.34 26.14 13.38
CA MET A 5 -8.22 25.21 13.50
C MET A 5 -8.28 24.26 12.31
N SER A 6 -7.39 24.48 11.34
CA SER A 6 -7.17 23.56 10.25
C SER A 6 -6.64 22.27 10.86
N ASN A 7 -7.48 21.24 10.93
CA ASN A 7 -7.08 19.90 11.33
C ASN A 7 -5.96 19.43 10.38
N GLY A 8 -4.71 19.61 10.81
CA GLY A 8 -3.54 19.03 10.19
C GLY A 8 -3.62 17.52 10.33
N LYS A 9 -4.40 16.87 9.45
CA LYS A 9 -4.33 15.42 9.25
C LYS A 9 -2.88 15.13 8.92
N GLN A 10 -2.13 14.58 9.87
CA GLN A 10 -0.82 13.99 9.64
C GLN A 10 -0.97 13.09 8.41
N ARG A 11 -0.46 13.55 7.26
CA ARG A 11 -0.52 12.78 6.03
C ARG A 11 0.38 11.58 6.31
N LYS A 12 -0.24 10.41 6.54
CA LYS A 12 0.49 9.13 6.52
C LYS A 12 1.36 9.16 5.25
N PRO A 13 2.66 8.80 5.35
CA PRO A 13 3.51 8.78 4.18
C PRO A 13 2.80 7.98 3.08
N ARG A 14 2.77 8.53 1.86
CA ARG A 14 2.15 7.84 0.73
C ARG A 14 2.83 6.47 0.59
N PRO A 15 2.07 5.38 0.37
CA PRO A 15 2.67 4.10 0.06
C PRO A 15 3.61 4.24 -1.12
N LYS A 16 4.82 3.68 -1.01
CA LYS A 16 5.74 3.52 -2.13
C LYS A 16 5.35 2.32 -2.99
N TYR A 17 4.76 1.30 -2.37
CA TYR A 17 4.33 0.09 -3.08
C TYR A 17 2.82 -0.07 -2.99
N SER A 18 2.22 -0.53 -4.08
CA SER A 18 0.79 -0.84 -4.16
C SER A 18 0.58 -2.16 -4.88
N PHE A 19 -0.59 -2.78 -4.67
CA PHE A 19 -0.97 -3.99 -5.39
C PHE A 19 -2.34 -3.82 -6.03
N CYS A 20 -2.51 -4.34 -7.24
CA CYS A 20 -3.78 -4.31 -7.94
C CYS A 20 -4.04 -5.65 -8.65
N ARG A 21 -5.31 -5.92 -8.94
CA ARG A 21 -5.68 -7.14 -9.68
C ARG A 21 -5.30 -6.95 -11.14
N HIS A 22 -4.47 -7.84 -11.64
CA HIS A 22 -4.04 -7.88 -13.03
C HIS A 22 -4.33 -9.26 -13.61
N ARG A 23 -5.43 -9.35 -14.38
CA ARG A 23 -6.00 -10.61 -14.87
C ARG A 23 -6.36 -11.57 -13.72
N SER A 24 -5.82 -12.78 -13.73
CA SER A 24 -6.02 -13.82 -12.71
C SER A 24 -5.06 -13.70 -11.52
N ARG A 25 -4.20 -12.68 -11.48
CA ARG A 25 -3.16 -12.51 -10.46
C ARG A 25 -3.24 -11.12 -9.82
N TRP A 26 -2.54 -10.96 -8.71
CA TRP A 26 -2.36 -9.72 -7.97
C TRP A 26 -0.93 -9.24 -8.17
N ALA A 27 -0.76 -8.19 -8.96
CA ALA A 27 0.54 -7.63 -9.26
C ALA A 27 0.89 -6.52 -8.25
N VAL A 28 2.13 -6.53 -7.79
CA VAL A 28 2.72 -5.51 -6.92
C VAL A 28 3.54 -4.57 -7.80
N TYR A 29 3.32 -3.28 -7.62
CA TYR A 29 4.00 -2.22 -8.34
C TYR A 29 4.74 -1.31 -7.36
N ASP A 30 5.87 -0.80 -7.83
CA ASP A 30 6.57 0.33 -7.24
C ASP A 30 5.94 1.61 -7.81
N ASP A 31 5.30 2.42 -6.96
CA ASP A 31 4.56 3.64 -7.34
C ASP A 31 5.51 4.78 -7.75
N ASP A 32 6.79 4.68 -7.36
CA ASP A 32 7.82 5.66 -7.66
C ASP A 32 8.34 5.52 -9.11
N THR A 33 8.53 4.26 -9.53
CA THR A 33 9.06 3.89 -10.86
C THR A 33 7.98 3.43 -11.84
N GLY A 34 6.77 3.14 -11.36
CA GLY A 34 5.70 2.49 -12.14
C GLY A 34 6.01 1.05 -12.55
N SER A 35 7.08 0.46 -12.03
CA SER A 35 7.55 -0.86 -12.44
C SER A 35 6.85 -1.98 -11.65
N LYS A 36 6.53 -3.06 -12.36
CA LYS A 36 6.02 -4.29 -11.74
C LYS A 36 7.15 -4.97 -10.98
N VAL A 37 6.94 -5.21 -9.69
CA VAL A 37 7.91 -5.89 -8.81
C VAL A 37 7.70 -7.41 -8.86
N CYS A 38 6.46 -7.86 -8.65
CA CYS A 38 6.10 -9.28 -8.66
C CYS A 38 4.58 -9.47 -8.86
N ASP A 39 4.13 -10.71 -9.00
CA ASP A 39 2.72 -11.07 -8.99
C ASP A 39 2.45 -12.37 -8.23
N TYR A 40 1.28 -12.43 -7.61
CA TYR A 40 0.81 -13.56 -6.81
C TYR A 40 -0.54 -14.03 -7.31
N PHE A 41 -0.84 -15.33 -7.15
CA PHE A 41 -2.21 -15.81 -7.39
C PHE A 41 -3.17 -15.34 -6.30
N GLU A 42 -2.70 -15.28 -5.06
CA GLU A 42 -3.50 -14.91 -3.90
C GLU A 42 -3.36 -13.43 -3.54
N ARG A 43 -4.48 -12.82 -3.16
CA ARG A 43 -4.52 -11.42 -2.74
C ARG A 43 -3.70 -11.17 -1.48
N GLU A 44 -3.74 -12.12 -0.55
CA GLU A 44 -3.11 -11.97 0.76
C GLU A 44 -1.59 -11.94 0.65
N GLU A 45 -1.01 -12.76 -0.22
CA GLU A 45 0.43 -12.76 -0.51
C GLU A 45 0.88 -11.41 -1.10
N ALA A 46 0.14 -10.87 -2.07
CA ALA A 46 0.42 -9.54 -2.63
C ALA A 46 0.30 -8.43 -1.58
N ARG A 47 -0.71 -8.51 -0.69
CA ARG A 47 -0.90 -7.56 0.41
C ARG A 47 0.26 -7.64 1.40
N LYS A 48 0.65 -8.85 1.84
CA LYS A 48 1.76 -9.06 2.77
C LYS A 48 3.06 -8.51 2.19
N LYS A 49 3.31 -8.74 0.91
CA LYS A 49 4.49 -8.20 0.22
C LYS A 49 4.49 -6.67 0.18
N VAL A 50 3.35 -6.04 -0.12
CA VAL A 50 3.23 -4.58 -0.09
C VAL A 50 3.46 -4.02 1.32
N TYR A 51 2.96 -4.68 2.37
CA TYR A 51 3.24 -4.26 3.74
C TYR A 51 4.73 -4.37 4.09
N GLU A 52 5.38 -5.49 3.73
CA GLU A 52 6.82 -5.69 3.90
C GLU A 52 7.63 -4.60 3.19
N LEU A 53 7.33 -4.33 1.91
CA LEU A 53 8.03 -3.34 1.09
C LEU A 53 7.81 -1.89 1.57
N ASN A 54 6.64 -1.59 2.13
CA ASN A 54 6.37 -0.28 2.73
C ASN A 54 6.84 -0.17 4.19
N GLY A 55 7.41 -1.22 4.78
CA GLY A 55 7.78 -1.25 6.20
C GLY A 55 6.58 -1.12 7.14
N TRP A 56 5.40 -1.52 6.69
CA TRP A 56 4.18 -1.47 7.49
C TRP A 56 4.05 -2.71 8.36
N ASN A 57 3.59 -2.53 9.60
CA ASN A 57 3.28 -3.65 10.47
C ASN A 57 2.06 -4.42 9.91
N TYR A 58 2.30 -5.62 9.38
CA TYR A 58 1.25 -6.51 8.92
C TYR A 58 0.52 -7.10 10.12
N LYS A 59 -0.59 -6.48 10.52
CA LYS A 59 -1.53 -7.08 11.46
C LYS A 59 -2.35 -8.12 10.71
N SER A 60 -1.89 -9.37 10.76
CA SER A 60 -2.74 -10.52 10.44
C SER A 60 -3.85 -10.54 11.48
N ASN A 61 -5.07 -10.15 11.09
CA ASN A 61 -6.23 -10.36 11.95
C ASN A 61 -6.51 -11.86 11.89
N LYS A 62 -6.02 -12.57 12.91
CA LYS A 62 -6.22 -14.00 13.10
C LYS A 62 -7.56 -14.24 13.80
#